data_AF-A0A9E2H440-F1
#
_entry.id   AF-A0A9E2H440-F1
#
_cell.length_a   1.000
_cell.length_b   1.000
_cell.length_c   1.000
_cell.angle_alpha   90.00
_cell.angle_beta   90.00
_cell.angle_gamma   90.00
#
_symmetry.space_group_name_H-M   'P 1'
#
loop_
_entity.id
_entity.type
_entity.pdbx_description
1 polymer ?
#
loop_
_entity_poly.entity_id
_entity_poly.type
_entity_poly.pdbx_seq_one_letter_code
_entity_poly.pdbx_strand_id
1 'polypeptide(L)'
;AKVIDEYRVSDVIFSAESLSYRDILTVVSKSRNREIHFRMVPNSMEVIIGKTHIDQLDEFPLIEIEYKLHSPLNRFTKRLFDLIGSSIMLILFSPAMKAFKEKIHYNLLPFVFSGRYSLVGSPIDSTFLNGSKDNNDSYIPKPGLTGMYQINRREGMTREEIEKYNLYYAKNYSVLLDIEIILKSIILSNKNKKR
;
A
#
# COMPACT_ATOMS: atom_id res chain seq x y z
N ALA A 1 17.45 -13.56 -3.23
CA ALA A 1 17.15 -13.75 -4.66
C ALA A 1 18.08 -14.79 -5.29
N LYS A 2 19.40 -14.54 -5.41
CA LYS A 2 20.35 -15.45 -6.07
C LYS A 2 20.28 -16.93 -5.61
N VAL A 3 20.19 -17.19 -4.31
CA VAL A 3 20.05 -18.56 -3.76
C VAL A 3 18.71 -19.21 -4.12
N ILE A 4 17.62 -18.45 -4.13
CA ILE A 4 16.30 -18.95 -4.55
C ILE A 4 16.36 -19.36 -6.03
N ASP A 5 17.08 -18.58 -6.84
CA ASP A 5 17.24 -18.85 -8.27
C ASP A 5 18.09 -20.09 -8.54
N GLU A 6 19.18 -20.26 -7.80
CA GLU A 6 20.14 -21.35 -7.96
C GLU A 6 19.56 -22.70 -7.51
N TYR A 7 18.78 -22.71 -6.42
CA TYR A 7 18.28 -23.94 -5.80
C TYR A 7 16.79 -24.23 -6.06
N ARG A 8 16.09 -23.40 -6.85
CA ARG A 8 14.66 -23.56 -7.17
C ARG A 8 13.77 -23.76 -5.91
N VAL A 9 14.01 -22.93 -4.90
CA VAL A 9 13.31 -23.01 -3.61
C VAL A 9 11.81 -22.67 -3.78
N SER A 10 10.92 -23.52 -3.27
CA SER A 10 9.45 -23.32 -3.27
C SER A 10 8.93 -22.59 -2.03
N ASP A 11 9.59 -22.77 -0.89
CA ASP A 11 9.17 -22.20 0.40
C ASP A 11 10.33 -21.43 1.02
N VAL A 12 10.06 -20.18 1.38
CA VAL A 12 11.03 -19.32 2.06
C VAL A 12 10.44 -18.87 3.38
N ILE A 13 11.09 -19.26 4.48
CA ILE A 13 10.69 -18.89 5.84
C ILE A 13 11.63 -17.79 6.34
N PHE A 14 11.05 -16.65 6.71
CA PHE A 14 11.77 -15.54 7.31
C PHE A 14 11.63 -15.54 8.83
N SER A 15 12.73 -15.32 9.55
CA SER A 15 12.69 -15.01 10.98
C SER A 15 12.67 -13.49 11.17
N ALA A 16 11.60 -12.97 11.77
CA ALA A 16 11.47 -11.55 12.08
C ALA A 16 12.49 -11.05 13.12
N GLU A 17 13.22 -11.95 13.79
CA GLU A 17 14.27 -11.58 14.76
C GLU A 17 15.52 -11.07 14.06
N SER A 18 15.76 -11.56 12.84
CA SER A 18 16.98 -11.35 12.07
C SER A 18 16.84 -10.35 10.93
N LEU A 19 15.62 -10.13 10.45
CA LEU A 19 15.34 -9.32 9.27
C LEU A 19 14.24 -8.31 9.55
N SER A 20 14.45 -7.06 9.11
CA SER A 20 13.38 -6.08 9.09
C SER A 20 12.28 -6.53 8.13
N TYR A 21 11.04 -6.19 8.46
CA TYR A 21 9.90 -6.44 7.59
C TYR A 21 10.17 -5.89 6.18
N ARG A 22 10.77 -4.70 6.06
CA ARG A 22 11.13 -4.08 4.76
C ARG A 22 12.07 -4.94 3.91
N ASP A 23 13.05 -5.59 4.53
CA ASP A 23 14.02 -6.44 3.84
C ASP A 23 13.36 -7.71 3.33
N ILE A 24 12.45 -8.28 4.13
CA ILE A 24 11.62 -9.41 3.75
C ILE A 24 10.77 -9.04 2.53
N LEU A 25 10.09 -7.90 2.55
CA LEU A 25 9.28 -7.45 1.40
C LEU A 25 10.11 -7.22 0.16
N THR A 26 11.32 -6.71 0.33
CA THR A 26 12.26 -6.50 -0.77
C THR A 26 12.58 -7.84 -1.45
N VAL A 27 12.86 -8.88 -0.67
CA VAL A 27 13.11 -10.24 -1.19
C VAL A 27 11.87 -10.82 -1.88
N VAL A 28 10.69 -10.70 -1.27
CA VAL A 28 9.42 -11.15 -1.84
C VAL A 28 9.16 -10.48 -3.18
N SER A 29 9.33 -9.15 -3.25
CA SER A 29 9.05 -8.37 -4.45
C SER A 29 10.01 -8.63 -5.61
N LYS A 30 11.26 -9.01 -5.32
CA LYS A 30 12.25 -9.44 -6.33
C LYS A 30 11.99 -10.83 -6.88
N SER A 31 11.33 -11.68 -6.11
CA SER A 31 11.11 -13.10 -6.43
C SER A 31 9.74 -13.34 -7.09
N ARG A 32 9.13 -12.28 -7.61
CA ARG A 32 7.71 -12.14 -8.00
C ARG A 32 7.21 -13.04 -9.13
N ASN A 33 8.11 -13.61 -9.93
CA ASN A 33 7.76 -14.35 -11.15
C ASN A 33 7.66 -15.87 -10.93
N ARG A 34 7.60 -16.33 -9.68
CA ARG A 34 7.60 -17.75 -9.34
C ARG A 34 6.59 -18.03 -8.23
N GLU A 35 6.01 -19.22 -8.24
CA GLU A 35 5.18 -19.75 -7.15
C GLU A 35 6.07 -20.07 -5.95
N ILE A 36 6.49 -19.04 -5.22
CA ILE A 36 7.25 -19.18 -3.98
C ILE A 36 6.33 -18.78 -2.83
N HIS A 37 6.14 -19.69 -1.89
CA HIS A 37 5.39 -19.44 -0.67
C HIS A 37 6.30 -18.78 0.37
N PHE A 38 6.02 -17.51 0.65
CA PHE A 38 6.75 -16.74 1.65
C PHE A 38 6.03 -16.79 3.00
N ARG A 39 6.69 -17.34 4.01
CA ARG A 39 6.17 -17.43 5.38
C ARG A 39 7.09 -16.66 6.33
N MET A 40 6.53 -16.13 7.40
CA MET A 40 7.29 -15.43 8.45
C MET A 40 6.97 -16.02 9.82
N VAL A 41 8.01 -16.19 10.63
CA VAL A 41 7.90 -16.41 12.08
C VAL A 41 7.96 -15.03 12.78
N PRO A 42 6.88 -14.59 13.46
CA PRO A 42 6.80 -13.29 14.12
C PRO A 42 7.57 -13.25 15.45
N ASN A 43 8.05 -12.05 15.85
CA ASN A 43 8.78 -11.82 17.11
C ASN A 43 7.88 -11.81 18.35
N SER A 44 6.57 -11.60 18.19
CA SER A 44 5.63 -11.55 19.32
C SER A 44 4.32 -12.24 18.98
N MET A 45 3.81 -13.01 19.95
CA MET A 45 2.52 -13.70 19.86
C MET A 45 1.32 -12.74 19.87
N GLU A 46 1.50 -11.44 20.15
CA GLU A 46 0.41 -10.45 20.17
C GLU A 46 -0.25 -10.23 18.80
N VAL A 47 0.47 -10.47 17.70
CA VAL A 47 -0.07 -10.33 16.33
C VAL A 47 -1.16 -11.39 16.04
N ILE A 48 -1.20 -12.47 16.84
CA ILE A 48 -1.97 -13.70 16.59
C ILE A 48 -3.41 -13.62 17.14
N ILE A 49 -3.70 -12.80 18.15
CA ILE A 49 -5.00 -12.81 18.84
C ILE A 49 -6.15 -12.23 17.98
N GLY A 50 -5.85 -11.54 16.86
CA GLY A 50 -6.84 -10.79 16.08
C GLY A 50 -7.38 -11.44 14.79
N LYS A 51 -6.87 -12.59 14.34
CA LYS A 51 -7.33 -13.25 13.09
C LYS A 51 -7.44 -14.76 13.27
N THR A 52 -8.67 -15.25 13.34
CA THR A 52 -9.04 -16.67 13.42
C THR A 52 -8.61 -17.43 12.17
N HIS A 53 -7.49 -18.15 12.29
CA HIS A 53 -7.14 -19.47 11.72
C HIS A 53 -5.61 -19.52 11.59
N ILE A 54 -4.99 -20.23 12.52
CA ILE A 54 -3.59 -20.67 12.40
C ILE A 54 -3.66 -22.18 12.46
N ASP A 55 -3.13 -22.85 11.43
CA ASP A 55 -2.88 -24.28 11.46
C ASP A 55 -1.87 -24.55 12.58
N GLN A 56 -2.35 -25.04 13.72
CA GLN A 56 -1.56 -25.33 14.92
C GLN A 56 -0.68 -26.59 14.76
N LEU A 57 -0.48 -27.09 13.54
CA LEU A 57 0.17 -28.39 13.33
C LEU A 57 1.70 -28.35 13.34
N ASP A 58 2.33 -27.18 13.18
CA ASP A 58 3.79 -27.04 13.20
C ASP A 58 4.24 -26.10 14.35
N GLU A 59 5.40 -26.43 14.95
CA GLU A 59 5.99 -25.81 16.16
C GLU A 59 6.28 -24.29 16.06
N PHE A 60 6.01 -23.65 14.92
CA PHE A 60 6.20 -22.21 14.70
C PHE A 60 5.00 -21.59 13.98
N PRO A 61 4.44 -20.46 14.47
CA PRO A 61 3.33 -19.79 13.80
C PRO A 61 3.84 -19.12 12.51
N LEU A 62 3.43 -19.66 11.36
CA LEU A 62 3.81 -19.17 10.04
C LEU A 62 2.75 -18.20 9.51
N ILE A 63 3.12 -16.94 9.28
CA ILE A 63 2.23 -15.95 8.65
C ILE A 63 2.53 -15.89 7.15
N GLU A 64 1.54 -16.19 6.32
CA GLU A 64 1.66 -16.02 4.87
C GLU A 64 1.72 -14.53 4.50
N ILE A 65 2.74 -14.14 3.74
CA ILE A 65 2.92 -12.78 3.25
C ILE A 65 2.25 -12.68 1.88
N GLU A 66 0.92 -12.65 1.85
CA GLU A 66 0.18 -12.42 0.61
C GLU A 66 0.06 -10.91 0.30
N TYR A 67 0.55 -10.50 -0.87
CA TYR A 67 0.38 -9.14 -1.38
C TYR A 67 -0.87 -9.01 -2.25
N LYS A 68 -2.00 -8.65 -1.63
CA LYS A 68 -3.26 -8.47 -2.35
C LYS A 68 -3.16 -7.42 -3.45
N LEU A 69 -2.46 -6.31 -3.24
CA LEU A 69 -2.29 -5.26 -4.26
C LEU A 69 -1.54 -5.75 -5.52
N HIS A 70 -0.80 -6.87 -5.44
CA HIS A 70 -0.04 -7.41 -6.55
C HIS A 70 -0.76 -8.50 -7.34
N SER A 71 -1.86 -9.02 -6.79
CA SER A 71 -2.74 -9.93 -7.54
C SER A 71 -3.16 -9.28 -8.87
N PRO A 72 -3.05 -9.98 -10.01
CA PRO A 72 -3.42 -9.44 -11.33
C PRO A 72 -4.85 -8.90 -11.37
N LEU A 73 -5.78 -9.61 -10.74
CA LEU A 73 -7.18 -9.19 -10.65
C LEU A 73 -7.29 -7.88 -9.86
N ASN A 74 -6.61 -7.77 -8.72
CA ASN A 74 -6.62 -6.56 -7.90
C ASN A 74 -5.96 -5.37 -8.59
N ARG A 75 -4.91 -5.58 -9.39
CA ARG A 75 -4.31 -4.50 -10.19
C ARG A 75 -5.26 -4.01 -11.29
N PHE A 76 -5.98 -4.93 -11.93
CA PHE A 76 -6.97 -4.58 -12.94
C PHE A 76 -8.16 -3.84 -12.32
N THR A 77 -8.74 -4.37 -11.23
CA THR A 77 -9.86 -3.72 -10.53
C THR A 77 -9.44 -2.37 -9.97
N LYS A 78 -8.23 -2.24 -9.42
CA LYS A 78 -7.66 -0.96 -9.01
C LYS A 78 -7.61 0.02 -10.17
N ARG A 79 -7.17 -0.43 -11.35
CA ARG A 79 -7.07 0.44 -12.53
C ARG A 79 -8.44 0.91 -13.00
N LEU A 80 -9.43 0.02 -13.02
CA LEU A 80 -10.81 0.38 -13.37
C LEU A 80 -11.38 1.38 -12.36
N PHE A 81 -11.15 1.13 -11.06
CA PHE A 81 -11.56 2.03 -9.99
C PHE A 81 -10.93 3.42 -10.14
N ASP A 82 -9.63 3.49 -10.42
CA ASP A 82 -8.93 4.77 -10.60
C ASP A 82 -9.50 5.57 -11.79
N LEU A 83 -9.82 4.92 -12.92
CA LEU A 83 -10.38 5.58 -14.11
C LEU A 83 -11.83 6.05 -13.91
N ILE A 84 -12.67 5.21 -13.33
CA ILE A 84 -14.07 5.55 -13.04
C ILE A 84 -14.11 6.66 -11.99
N GLY A 85 -13.37 6.49 -10.89
CA GLY A 85 -13.32 7.44 -9.80
C GLY A 85 -12.73 8.78 -10.23
N SER A 86 -11.68 8.81 -11.06
CA SER A 86 -11.12 10.06 -11.56
C SER A 86 -12.09 10.79 -12.49
N SER A 87 -12.85 10.06 -13.29
CA SER A 87 -13.89 10.63 -14.17
C SER A 87 -15.03 11.25 -13.36
N ILE A 88 -15.54 10.53 -12.36
CA ILE A 88 -16.58 11.04 -11.44
C ILE A 88 -16.08 12.28 -10.70
N MET A 89 -14.85 12.24 -10.16
CA MET A 89 -14.26 13.38 -9.47
C MET A 89 -14.09 14.58 -10.41
N LEU A 90 -13.64 14.39 -11.64
CA LEU A 90 -13.55 15.49 -12.61
C LEU A 90 -14.90 16.12 -12.91
N ILE A 91 -15.96 15.32 -13.08
CA ILE A 91 -17.31 15.82 -13.34
C ILE A 91 -17.86 16.60 -12.14
N LEU A 92 -17.76 16.03 -10.93
CA LEU A 92 -18.24 16.66 -9.70
C LEU A 92 -17.49 17.97 -9.39
N PHE A 93 -16.19 18.03 -9.68
CA PHE A 93 -15.36 19.20 -9.38
C PHE A 93 -15.24 20.20 -10.55
N SER A 94 -15.72 19.90 -11.76
CA SER A 94 -15.74 20.81 -12.90
C SER A 94 -16.40 22.17 -12.61
N PRO A 95 -17.56 22.25 -11.93
CA PRO A 95 -18.13 23.54 -11.51
C PRO A 95 -17.55 24.07 -10.18
N ALA A 96 -16.97 23.21 -9.33
CA ALA A 96 -16.53 23.53 -7.96
C ALA A 96 -15.01 23.79 -7.79
N MET A 97 -14.18 23.54 -8.81
CA MET A 97 -12.71 23.56 -8.74
C MET A 97 -12.11 24.89 -8.26
N LYS A 98 -12.81 26.00 -8.45
CA LYS A 98 -12.39 27.32 -7.96
C LYS A 98 -12.53 27.48 -6.43
N ALA A 99 -13.39 26.68 -5.77
CA ALA A 99 -13.68 26.80 -4.34
C ALA A 99 -12.95 25.76 -3.44
N PHE A 100 -12.30 24.76 -4.03
CA PHE A 100 -11.66 23.62 -3.35
C PHE A 100 -10.12 23.64 -3.49
N LYS A 101 -9.52 24.83 -3.40
CA LYS A 101 -8.11 25.04 -3.76
C LYS A 101 -7.07 24.58 -2.74
N GLU A 102 -7.44 23.82 -1.70
CA GLU A 102 -6.46 23.44 -0.67
C GLU A 102 -6.49 21.95 -0.28
N LYS A 103 -5.27 21.40 -0.19
CA LYS A 103 -4.84 20.12 0.41
C LYS A 103 -5.03 18.80 -0.36
N ILE A 104 -5.77 18.74 -1.46
CA ILE A 104 -5.74 17.58 -2.35
C ILE A 104 -5.19 18.02 -3.70
N HIS A 105 -4.22 17.27 -4.22
CA HIS A 105 -3.59 17.54 -5.51
C HIS A 105 -4.54 17.21 -6.68
N TYR A 106 -5.71 17.83 -6.74
CA TYR A 106 -6.72 17.61 -7.80
C TYR A 106 -6.16 17.93 -9.19
N ASN A 107 -5.20 18.85 -9.27
CA ASN A 107 -4.45 19.14 -10.50
C ASN A 107 -3.73 17.90 -11.06
N LEU A 108 -3.55 16.86 -10.26
CA LEU A 108 -2.95 15.59 -10.66
C LEU A 108 -3.97 14.55 -11.15
N LEU A 109 -5.29 14.82 -11.08
CA LEU A 109 -6.33 13.93 -11.60
C LEU A 109 -6.11 13.54 -13.08
N PRO A 110 -5.71 14.46 -14.00
CA PRO A 110 -5.39 14.07 -15.38
C PRO A 110 -4.25 13.04 -15.46
N PHE A 111 -3.31 13.06 -14.52
CA PHE A 111 -2.20 12.10 -14.49
C PHE A 111 -2.59 10.74 -13.88
N VAL A 112 -3.78 10.61 -13.29
CA VAL A 112 -4.37 9.31 -12.96
C VAL A 112 -4.76 8.58 -14.26
N PHE A 113 -5.29 9.29 -15.25
CA PHE A 113 -5.62 8.71 -16.56
C PHE A 113 -4.38 8.20 -17.30
N SER A 114 -3.24 8.89 -17.21
CA SER A 114 -1.98 8.40 -17.77
C SER A 114 -1.37 7.20 -17.03
N GLY A 115 -1.92 6.82 -15.87
CA GLY A 115 -1.48 5.66 -15.09
C GLY A 115 -0.21 5.88 -14.26
N ARG A 116 0.28 7.13 -14.22
CA ARG A 116 1.40 7.58 -13.39
C ARG A 116 1.02 7.69 -11.91
N TYR A 117 -0.24 8.04 -11.64
CA TYR A 117 -0.81 8.14 -10.30
C TYR A 117 -2.03 7.24 -10.14
N SER A 118 -2.40 7.03 -8.88
CA SER A 118 -3.63 6.38 -8.43
C SER A 118 -4.49 7.40 -7.67
N LEU A 119 -5.79 7.14 -7.47
CA LEU A 119 -6.58 7.94 -6.53
C LEU A 119 -6.12 7.71 -5.08
N VAL A 120 -5.80 6.46 -4.76
CA VAL A 120 -5.39 6.02 -3.42
C VAL A 120 -4.07 5.26 -3.49
N GLY A 121 -3.09 5.67 -2.68
CA GLY A 121 -1.77 5.07 -2.69
C GLY A 121 -0.75 5.81 -1.84
N SER A 122 0.52 5.63 -2.18
CA SER A 122 1.63 6.22 -1.44
C SER A 122 1.61 7.75 -1.50
N PRO A 123 2.10 8.48 -0.47
CA PRO A 123 2.24 9.94 -0.54
C PRO A 123 3.00 10.41 -1.78
N ILE A 124 2.52 11.51 -2.37
CA ILE A 124 3.15 12.25 -3.47
C ILE A 124 4.19 13.20 -2.85
N ASP A 125 5.22 12.64 -2.23
CA ASP A 125 6.34 13.39 -1.66
C ASP A 125 7.62 12.90 -2.33
N SER A 126 8.32 13.82 -3.01
CA SER A 126 9.58 13.51 -3.68
C SER A 126 10.66 13.03 -2.72
N THR A 127 10.60 13.39 -1.43
CA THR A 127 11.51 12.91 -0.38
C THR A 127 11.29 11.42 -0.11
N PHE A 128 10.03 11.01 -0.05
CA PHE A 128 9.65 9.61 0.09
C PHE A 128 9.98 8.81 -1.18
N LEU A 129 9.68 9.38 -2.35
CA LEU A 129 9.91 8.77 -3.67
C LEU A 129 11.40 8.65 -4.04
N ASN A 130 12.24 9.61 -3.65
CA ASN A 130 13.68 9.55 -3.92
C ASN A 130 14.39 8.57 -3.00
N GLY A 131 13.95 8.38 -1.75
CA GLY A 131 14.49 7.32 -0.91
C GLY A 131 13.98 5.92 -1.26
N SER A 132 12.86 5.82 -1.99
CA SER A 132 12.34 4.56 -2.54
C SER A 132 12.77 4.28 -3.98
N LYS A 133 13.67 5.12 -4.52
CA LYS A 133 14.34 4.89 -5.80
C LYS A 133 15.50 3.90 -5.70
N ASP A 134 15.77 3.33 -4.52
CA ASP A 134 16.49 2.07 -4.52
C ASP A 134 15.65 1.08 -5.33
N ASN A 135 16.24 0.40 -6.32
CA ASN A 135 15.56 -0.34 -7.40
C ASN A 135 14.73 -1.56 -6.91
N ASN A 136 14.50 -1.64 -5.62
CA ASN A 136 14.12 -2.80 -4.84
C ASN A 136 12.74 -2.67 -4.18
N ASP A 137 12.13 -1.48 -4.19
CA ASP A 137 10.88 -1.17 -3.47
C ASP A 137 9.60 -1.43 -4.30
N SER A 138 9.57 -2.54 -5.04
CA SER A 138 8.41 -2.90 -5.90
C SER A 138 7.12 -3.19 -5.13
N TYR A 139 7.19 -3.28 -3.79
CA TYR A 139 6.07 -3.46 -2.88
C TYR A 139 5.33 -2.15 -2.55
N ILE A 140 5.92 -0.99 -2.86
CA ILE A 140 5.31 0.31 -2.56
C ILE A 140 4.15 0.56 -3.55
N PRO A 141 2.96 0.91 -3.06
CA PRO A 141 1.84 1.30 -3.92
C PRO A 141 2.19 2.50 -4.80
N LYS A 142 1.59 2.57 -6.00
CA LYS A 142 1.71 3.76 -6.85
C LYS A 142 1.37 5.03 -6.05
N PRO A 143 2.01 6.17 -6.35
CA PRO A 143 1.68 7.44 -5.71
C PRO A 143 0.20 7.78 -5.90
N GLY A 144 -0.48 8.13 -4.80
CA GLY A 144 -1.91 8.36 -4.73
C GLY A 144 -2.26 9.80 -4.38
N LEU A 145 -3.35 10.33 -4.94
CA LEU A 145 -3.88 11.65 -4.56
C LEU A 145 -4.20 11.73 -3.06
N THR A 146 -4.67 10.61 -2.51
CA THR A 146 -4.82 10.35 -1.07
C THR A 146 -4.29 8.95 -0.73
N GLY A 147 -4.36 8.56 0.53
CA GLY A 147 -3.80 7.30 1.00
C GLY A 147 -3.97 7.11 2.51
N MET A 148 -3.66 5.90 2.96
CA MET A 148 -3.78 5.51 4.36
C MET A 148 -2.94 6.41 5.29
N TYR A 149 -1.74 6.80 4.85
CA TYR A 149 -0.92 7.77 5.55
C TYR A 149 -1.62 9.14 5.66
N GLN A 150 -2.14 9.67 4.55
CA GLN A 150 -2.71 11.02 4.47
C GLN A 150 -3.91 11.18 5.42
N ILE A 151 -4.76 10.16 5.52
CA ILE A 151 -5.95 10.19 6.41
C ILE A 151 -5.61 9.99 7.89
N ASN A 152 -4.45 9.40 8.21
CA ASN A 152 -3.98 9.16 9.58
C ASN A 152 -2.81 10.06 9.97
N ARG A 153 -2.57 11.13 9.19
CA ARG A 153 -1.40 12.00 9.35
C ARG A 153 -1.41 12.67 10.73
N ARG A 154 -0.25 12.63 11.39
CA ARG A 154 0.10 13.29 12.65
C ARG A 154 1.38 14.10 12.41
N GLU A 155 1.57 15.16 13.20
CA GLU A 155 2.80 15.95 13.13
C GLU A 155 3.98 15.12 13.63
N GLY A 156 5.15 15.30 13.00
CA GLY A 156 6.39 14.60 13.40
C GLY A 156 6.48 13.11 13.03
N MET A 157 5.59 12.60 12.16
CA MET A 157 5.59 11.19 11.78
C MET A 157 6.88 10.78 11.04
N THR A 158 7.48 9.65 11.43
CA THR A 158 8.74 9.17 10.83
C THR A 158 8.52 8.45 9.50
N ARG A 159 9.61 8.20 8.76
CA ARG A 159 9.54 7.49 7.47
C ARG A 159 9.05 6.05 7.63
N GLU A 160 9.49 5.37 8.69
CA GLU A 160 9.14 3.99 9.01
C GLU A 160 7.63 3.86 9.27
N GLU A 161 7.03 4.86 9.93
CA GLU A 161 5.59 4.93 10.16
C GLU A 161 4.80 5.10 8.85
N ILE A 162 5.31 5.90 7.90
CA ILE A 162 4.71 6.07 6.57
C ILE A 162 4.77 4.75 5.79
N GLU A 163 5.92 4.08 5.81
CA GLU A 163 6.12 2.77 5.16
C GLU A 163 5.16 1.72 5.76
N LYS A 164 4.96 1.73 7.07
CA LYS A 164 3.99 0.85 7.76
C LYS A 164 2.56 1.04 7.25
N TYR A 165 2.11 2.27 7.02
CA TYR A 165 0.78 2.53 6.44
C TYR A 165 0.67 2.09 4.98
N ASN A 166 1.69 2.35 4.17
CA ASN A 166 1.74 1.93 2.77
C ASN A 166 1.68 0.41 2.64
N LEU A 167 2.44 -0.28 3.48
CA LEU A 167 2.42 -1.72 3.58
C LEU A 167 1.05 -2.25 4.03
N TYR A 168 0.49 -1.67 5.10
CA TYR A 168 -0.83 -2.09 5.58
C TYR A 168 -1.88 -2.00 4.47
N TYR A 169 -1.85 -0.92 3.70
CA TYR A 169 -2.72 -0.74 2.54
C TYR A 169 -2.44 -1.78 1.44
N ALA A 170 -1.17 -2.04 1.09
CA ALA A 170 -0.80 -3.01 0.06
C ALA A 170 -1.22 -4.44 0.43
N LYS A 171 -1.06 -4.82 1.71
CA LYS A 171 -1.43 -6.13 2.25
C LYS A 171 -2.94 -6.34 2.30
N ASN A 172 -3.69 -5.33 2.77
CA ASN A 172 -5.14 -5.44 2.96
C ASN A 172 -5.93 -4.80 1.81
N TYR A 173 -5.33 -4.67 0.63
CA TYR A 173 -5.94 -3.99 -0.49
C TYR A 173 -7.32 -4.56 -0.84
N SER A 174 -8.30 -3.67 -0.95
CA SER A 174 -9.63 -3.93 -1.49
C SER A 174 -10.24 -2.65 -2.03
N VAL A 175 -11.20 -2.76 -2.96
CA VAL A 175 -11.95 -1.59 -3.47
C VAL A 175 -12.72 -0.88 -2.35
N LEU A 176 -13.23 -1.62 -1.36
CA LEU A 176 -13.92 -1.04 -0.22
C LEU A 176 -12.98 -0.16 0.63
N LEU A 177 -11.75 -0.62 0.85
CA LEU A 177 -10.73 0.16 1.55
C LEU A 177 -10.40 1.47 0.80
N ASP A 178 -10.33 1.42 -0.54
CA ASP A 178 -10.15 2.63 -1.36
C ASP A 178 -11.29 3.63 -1.16
N ILE A 179 -12.54 3.16 -1.19
CA ILE A 179 -13.72 4.00 -0.96
C ILE A 179 -13.67 4.63 0.44
N GLU A 180 -13.35 3.84 1.46
CA GLU A 180 -13.23 4.32 2.84
C GLU A 180 -12.19 5.44 2.97
N ILE A 181 -11.00 5.25 2.37
CA ILE A 181 -9.93 6.24 2.38
C ILE A 181 -10.38 7.54 1.69
N ILE A 182 -11.03 7.44 0.53
CA ILE A 182 -11.54 8.62 -0.20
C ILE A 182 -12.57 9.38 0.63
N LEU A 183 -13.56 8.68 1.22
CA LEU A 183 -14.59 9.30 2.05
C LEU A 183 -13.99 10.00 3.27
N LYS A 184 -13.08 9.34 3.99
CA LYS A 184 -12.36 9.96 5.12
C LYS A 184 -11.57 11.18 4.67
N SER A 185 -10.90 11.11 3.52
CA SER A 185 -10.14 12.22 2.94
C SER A 185 -11.02 13.45 2.67
N ILE A 186 -12.23 13.27 2.14
CA ILE A 186 -13.19 14.36 1.90
C ILE A 186 -13.67 14.97 3.22
N ILE A 187 -14.02 14.13 4.20
CA ILE A 187 -14.49 14.59 5.52
C ILE A 187 -13.40 15.41 6.24
N LEU A 188 -12.15 14.93 6.22
CA LEU A 188 -11.01 15.62 6.83
C LEU A 188 -10.70 16.95 6.12
N SER A 189 -10.82 16.99 4.79
CA SER A 189 -10.70 18.23 4.02
C SER A 189 -11.74 19.27 4.47
N ASN A 190 -13.00 18.85 4.64
CA ASN A 190 -14.07 19.74 5.11
C ASN A 190 -13.92 20.22 6.56
N LYS A 191 -13.39 19.38 7.47
CA LYS A 191 -13.15 19.78 8.88
C LYS A 191 -12.07 20.85 9.02
N ASN A 192 -11.01 20.77 8.22
CA ASN A 192 -9.93 21.76 8.24
C ASN A 192 -10.36 23.12 7.67
N LYS A 193 -11.44 23.19 6.89
CA LYS A 193 -12.02 24.45 6.41
C LYS A 193 -12.80 25.23 7.48
N LYS A 194 -13.18 24.57 8.58
CA LYS A 194 -13.96 25.17 9.70
C LYS A 194 -13.09 25.62 10.88
N ARG A 195 -11.77 25.45 10.80
CA ARG A 195 -10.78 25.97 11.74
C ARG A 195 -10.01 27.10 11.07
#